data_AF-A0A950F8F6-F1
#
_entry.id   AF-A0A950F8F6-F1
#
_cell.length_a   1.000
_cell.length_b   1.000
_cell.length_c   1.000
_cell.angle_alpha   90.00
_cell.angle_beta   90.00
_cell.angle_gamma   90.00
#
_symmetry.space_group_name_H-M   'P 1'
#
loop_
_entity.id
_entity.type
_entity.pdbx_description
1 polymer ?
#
loop_
_entity_poly.entity_id
_entity_poly.type
_entity_poly.pdbx_seq_one_letter_code
_entity_poly.pdbx_strand_id
1 'polypeptide(L)' 'MQTHTNTAQDTEDFGWQLACARPGEAGGFAVLYLAGELGAGKTTFARGFLRALGVRDLIRSPTYTLL' A
#
# COMPACT_ATOMS: atom_id res chain seq x y z
N MET A 1 15.38 4.47 2.60
CA MET A 1 15.31 3.02 2.85
C MET A 1 15.03 2.33 1.52
N GLN A 2 15.74 1.25 1.21
CA GLN A 2 15.49 0.43 0.03
C GLN A 2 15.20 -1.00 0.49
N THR A 3 14.15 -1.61 -0.05
CA THR A 3 13.68 -2.95 0.28
C THR A 3 13.40 -3.69 -1.02
N HIS A 4 13.82 -4.95 -1.10
CA HIS A 4 13.53 -5.83 -2.22
C HIS A 4 12.50 -6.88 -1.81
N THR A 5 11.46 -7.06 -2.63
CA THR A 5 10.40 -8.05 -2.45
C THR A 5 10.42 -8.99 -3.65
N ASN A 6 10.38 -10.30 -3.40
CA ASN A 6 10.51 -11.31 -4.46
C ASN A 6 9.15 -11.86 -4.90
N THR A 7 8.12 -11.70 -4.07
CA THR A 7 6.76 -12.16 -4.34
C THR A 7 5.72 -11.05 -4.13
N ALA A 8 4.52 -11.26 -4.67
CA ALA A 8 3.38 -10.38 -4.39
C ALA A 8 3.00 -10.37 -2.90
N GLN A 9 3.14 -11.52 -2.22
CA GLN A 9 2.89 -11.61 -0.78
C GLN A 9 3.88 -10.76 0.01
N ASP A 10 5.17 -10.80 -0.34
CA ASP A 10 6.20 -9.97 0.31
C ASP A 10 5.86 -8.47 0.19
N THR A 11 5.35 -8.05 -0.98
CA THR A 11 4.92 -6.66 -1.20
C THR A 11 3.68 -6.29 -0.37
N GLU A 12 2.73 -7.21 -0.20
CA GLU A 12 1.57 -7.03 0.69
C GLU A 12 2.02 -6.92 2.15
N ASP A 13 2.86 -7.84 2.62
CA ASP A 13 3.36 -7.86 3.98
C ASP A 13 4.17 -6.59 4.29
N PHE A 14 4.94 -6.09 3.33
CA PHE A 14 5.64 -4.82 3.47
C PHE A 14 4.67 -3.64 3.61
N GLY A 15 3.60 -3.60 2.81
CA GLY A 15 2.54 -2.60 2.95
C GLY A 15 1.87 -2.65 4.33
N TRP A 16 1.62 -3.85 4.84
CA TRP A 16 1.07 -4.07 6.18
C TRP A 16 1.99 -3.52 7.27
N GLN A 17 3.27 -3.88 7.22
CA GLN A 17 4.27 -3.45 8.19
C GLN A 17 4.41 -1.93 8.20
N LEU A 18 4.41 -1.28 7.03
CA LEU A 18 4.48 0.17 6.95
C LEU A 18 3.26 0.83 7.59
N ALA A 19 2.05 0.31 7.35
CA ALA A 19 0.85 0.84 8.00
C ALA A 19 0.90 0.70 9.53
N CYS A 20 1.38 -0.44 10.05
CA CYS A 20 1.57 -0.65 11.49
C CYS A 20 2.58 0.31 12.12
N ALA A 21 3.60 0.73 11.35
CA ALA A 21 4.58 1.72 11.80
C ALA A 21 4.00 3.13 11.97
N ARG A 22 2.75 3.37 11.51
CA ARG A 22 2.02 4.66 11.56
C ARG A 22 2.87 5.83 11.04
N PRO A 23 3.21 5.84 9.74
CA PRO A 23 3.91 6.96 9.14
C PRO A 23 3.07 8.24 9.28
N GLY A 24 3.66 9.27 9.89
CA GLY A 24 2.99 10.53 10.23
C GLY A 24 3.26 10.93 11.68
N GLU A 25 3.32 12.23 11.95
CA GLU A 25 3.41 12.73 13.33
C GLU A 25 2.08 12.52 14.07
N ALA A 26 2.15 12.42 15.41
CA ALA A 26 0.96 12.24 16.24
C ALA A 26 -0.05 13.39 16.01
N GLY A 27 -1.19 13.06 15.42
CA GLY A 27 -2.25 14.03 15.09
C GLY A 27 -2.19 14.63 13.67
N GLY A 28 -1.22 14.22 12.85
CA GLY A 28 -1.07 14.66 11.45
C GLY A 28 -1.65 13.69 10.42
N PHE A 29 -1.75 14.15 9.18
CA PHE A 29 -2.07 13.31 8.01
C PHE A 29 -0.78 12.90 7.29
N ALA A 30 -0.78 11.70 6.71
CA ALA A 30 0.29 11.24 5.83
C ALA A 30 -0.22 11.05 4.41
N VAL A 31 0.62 11.42 3.44
CA VAL A 31 0.36 11.21 2.01
C VAL A 31 1.44 10.28 1.48
N LEU A 32 1.02 9.13 0.92
CA LEU A 32 1.93 8.13 0.36
C LEU A 32 1.78 8.09 -1.17
N TYR A 33 2.87 8.37 -1.88
CA TYR A 33 2.92 8.30 -3.34
C TYR A 33 3.44 6.94 -3.77
N LEU A 34 2.63 6.19 -4.54
CA LEU A 34 3.04 4.91 -5.15
C LEU A 34 3.36 5.14 -6.63
N ALA A 35 4.65 5.15 -6.97
CA ALA A 35 5.14 5.37 -8.33
C ALA A 35 5.75 4.08 -8.92
N GLY A 36 5.60 3.91 -10.22
CA GLY A 36 6.15 2.78 -10.97
C GLY A 36 5.29 2.40 -12.18
N GLU A 37 5.80 1.53 -13.03
CA GLU A 37 5.13 1.07 -14.25
C GLU A 37 3.89 0.21 -13.99
N LEU A 38 3.11 -0.05 -15.04
CA LEU A 38 2.02 -1.03 -14.97
C LEU A 38 2.58 -2.40 -14.55
N GLY A 39 1.94 -3.03 -13.56
CA GLY A 39 2.41 -4.30 -13.00
C GLY A 39 3.51 -4.18 -11.94
N ALA A 40 4.02 -2.98 -11.62
CA ALA A 40 5.07 -2.78 -10.60
C ALA A 40 4.64 -3.09 -9.13
N GLY A 41 3.46 -3.67 -8.90
CA GLY A 41 3.03 -4.07 -7.54
C GLY A 41 2.39 -2.96 -6.68
N LYS A 42 2.13 -1.77 -7.22
CA LYS A 42 1.50 -0.64 -6.49
C LYS A 42 0.18 -1.03 -5.80
N THR A 43 -0.72 -1.72 -6.50
CA THR A 43 -2.01 -2.15 -5.96
C THR A 43 -1.85 -3.26 -4.91
N THR A 44 -0.87 -4.14 -5.10
CA THR A 44 -0.50 -5.19 -4.14
C THR A 44 -0.04 -4.56 -2.82
N PHE A 45 0.87 -3.58 -2.89
CA PHE A 45 1.29 -2.81 -1.72
C PHE A 45 0.11 -2.11 -1.03
N ALA A 46 -0.73 -1.39 -1.79
CA ALA A 46 -1.86 -0.64 -1.25
C ALA A 46 -2.86 -1.58 -0.54
N ARG A 47 -3.03 -2.81 -1.04
CA ARG A 47 -3.88 -3.83 -0.43
C ARG A 47 -3.39 -4.18 0.98
N GLY A 48 -2.12 -4.56 1.13
CA GLY A 48 -1.54 -4.89 2.43
C GLY A 48 -1.62 -3.72 3.42
N PHE A 49 -1.32 -2.51 2.95
CA PHE A 49 -1.41 -1.29 3.74
C PHE A 49 -2.83 -1.02 4.25
N LEU A 50 -3.84 -1.06 3.38
CA LEU A 50 -5.23 -0.81 3.76
C LEU A 50 -5.82 -1.91 4.63
N ARG A 51 -5.41 -3.17 4.42
CA ARG A 51 -5.81 -4.32 5.26
C ARG A 51 -5.34 -4.12 6.70
N ALA A 52 -4.10 -3.67 6.92
CA ALA A 52 -3.57 -3.35 8.24
C ALA A 52 -4.35 -2.23 8.94
N LEU A 53 -4.91 -1.29 8.17
CA LEU A 53 -5.78 -0.22 8.68
C LEU A 53 -7.24 -0.66 8.90
N GLY A 54 -7.57 -1.93 8.65
CA GLY A 54 -8.88 -2.51 8.93
C GLY A 54 -9.86 -2.51 7.75
N VAL A 55 -9.43 -2.16 6.53
CA VAL A 55 -10.27 -2.25 5.34
C VAL A 55 -10.55 -3.72 5.00
N ARG A 56 -11.82 -4.14 5.04
CA ARG A 56 -12.25 -5.53 4.81
C ARG A 56 -12.86 -5.77 3.44
N ASP A 57 -13.33 -4.72 2.78
CA ASP A 57 -13.93 -4.82 1.45
C ASP A 57 -12.91 -5.15 0.35
N LEU A 58 -13.44 -5.30 -0.86
CA LEU A 58 -12.64 -5.59 -2.05
C LEU A 58 -11.85 -4.34 -2.47
N ILE A 59 -10.52 -4.44 -2.42
CA ILE A 59 -9.61 -3.36 -2.83
C ILE A 59 -9.31 -3.54 -4.32
N ARG A 60 -9.96 -2.73 -5.17
CA ARG A 60 -9.76 -2.70 -6.63
C ARG A 60 -8.85 -1.55 -7.02
N SER A 61 -8.14 -1.70 -8.14
CA SER A 61 -7.42 -0.59 -8.76
C SER A 61 -8.43 0.45 -9.26
N PRO A 62 -8.30 1.75 -8.92
CA PRO A 62 -9.23 2.78 -9.38
C PRO A 62 -8.96 3.21 -10.83
N THR A 63 -8.30 2.37 -11.65
CA THR A 63 -7.87 2.68 -13.02
C THR A 63 -9.00 3.25 -13.89
N TYR A 64 -10.24 2.81 -13.66
CA TYR A 64 -11.43 3.31 -14.36
C TYR A 64 -12.43 4.07 -13.47
N THR A 65 -12.13 4.23 -12.18
CA THR A 65 -13.03 4.87 -11.21
C THR A 65 -12.81 6.38 -11.10
N LEU A 66 -11.66 6.87 -11.58
CA LEU A 66 -11.26 8.28 -11.53
C LEU A 66 -11.28 8.98 -12.91
N LEU A 67 -11.74 8.29 -13.96
CA LEU A 67 -11.99 8.84 -15.29
C LEU A 67 -13.44 9.33 -15.36
#